data_AF-A0A059LB78-F1
#
_entry.id   AF-A0A059LB78-F1
#
_cell.length_a   1.000
_cell.length_b   1.000
_cell.length_c   1.000
_cell.angle_alpha   90.00
_cell.angle_beta   90.00
_cell.angle_gamma   90.00
#
_symmetry.space_group_name_H-M   'P 1'
#
loop_
_entity.id
_entity.type
_entity.pdbx_description
1 polymer ?
#
loop_
_entity_poly.entity_id
_entity_poly.type
_entity_poly.pdbx_seq_one_letter_code
_entity_poly.pdbx_strand_id
1 'polypeptide(L)'
;SSLVAALSKAPVEAEDRLFATLDPMLRRVRLPEGEEIILADTVGFISQLPTQLVEAFKATLEEVTEADLLIHVLDASSPDVMRQRAAVFQVLGELGLTPAQLSERTIE
;
A
#
# COMPACT_ATOMS: atom_id res chain seq x y z
N SER A 1 -3.95 -4.14 6.08
CA SER A 1 -4.35 -4.22 7.51
C SER A 1 -3.58 -5.25 8.39
N SER A 2 -3.40 -6.54 8.05
CA SER A 2 -2.75 -7.52 8.96
C SER A 2 -1.28 -7.20 9.29
N LEU A 3 -0.47 -6.85 8.29
CA LEU A 3 0.94 -6.44 8.50
C LEU A 3 1.03 -5.16 9.35
N VAL A 4 0.21 -4.16 9.06
CA VAL A 4 0.15 -2.90 9.80
C VAL A 4 -0.21 -3.13 11.27
N ALA A 5 -1.17 -4.02 11.55
CA ALA A 5 -1.52 -4.40 12.92
C ALA A 5 -0.33 -5.03 13.66
N ALA A 6 0.39 -5.95 12.99
CA ALA A 6 1.56 -6.59 13.55
C ALA A 6 2.70 -5.60 13.83
N LEU A 7 2.99 -4.69 12.89
CA LEU A 7 4.06 -3.69 13.02
C LEU A 7 3.73 -2.61 14.06
N SER A 8 2.46 -2.19 14.15
CA SER A 8 2.02 -1.13 15.07
C SER A 8 1.69 -1.62 16.48
N LYS A 9 1.64 -2.94 16.72
CA LYS A 9 1.20 -3.57 17.98
C LYS A 9 -0.16 -3.06 18.47
N ALA A 10 -0.99 -2.57 17.54
CA ALA A 10 -2.32 -2.06 17.80
C ALA A 10 -3.36 -2.99 17.16
N PRO A 11 -4.50 -3.25 17.81
CA PRO A 11 -5.57 -3.99 17.17
C PRO A 11 -6.10 -3.18 15.98
N VAL A 12 -6.00 -3.74 14.78
CA VAL A 12 -6.70 -3.28 13.57
C VAL A 12 -7.74 -4.35 13.27
N GLU A 13 -9.00 -3.96 13.12
CA GLU A 13 -10.02 -4.86 12.58
C GLU A 13 -9.67 -5.12 11.10
N ALA A 14 -8.95 -6.20 10.85
CA ALA A 14 -8.74 -6.71 9.51
C ALA A 14 -9.98 -7.54 9.14
N GLU A 15 -10.94 -6.92 8.45
CA GLU A 15 -12.10 -7.63 7.90
C GLU A 15 -11.73 -8.30 6.57
N ASP A 16 -12.26 -9.51 6.34
CA ASP A 16 -12.10 -10.26 5.09
C ASP A 16 -13.07 -9.75 4.01
N ARG A 17 -12.94 -8.46 3.68
CA ARG A 17 -13.78 -7.74 2.72
C ARG A 17 -12.93 -6.87 1.80
N LEU A 18 -13.37 -6.75 0.55
CA LEU A 18 -12.83 -5.76 -0.38
C LEU A 18 -13.06 -4.35 0.21
N PHE A 19 -12.05 -3.48 0.12
CA PHE A 19 -12.04 -2.13 0.70
C PHE A 19 -12.10 -2.07 2.23
N ALA A 20 -11.59 -3.08 2.95
CA ALA A 20 -11.48 -3.04 4.42
C ALA A 20 -10.76 -1.80 4.97
N THR A 21 -9.99 -1.09 4.14
CA THR A 21 -9.41 0.22 4.44
C THR A 21 -9.71 1.13 3.26
N LEU A 22 -10.65 2.09 3.40
CA LEU A 22 -11.06 3.04 2.36
C LEU A 22 -10.35 4.39 2.46
N ASP A 23 -10.01 4.80 3.67
CA ASP A 23 -9.23 6.01 3.95
C ASP A 23 -7.82 5.59 4.42
N PRO A 24 -6.75 6.30 4.00
CA PRO A 24 -5.42 6.02 4.50
C PRO A 24 -5.40 6.20 6.03
N MET A 25 -4.98 5.15 6.75
CA MET A 25 -4.82 5.22 8.20
C MET A 25 -3.37 5.51 8.55
N LEU A 26 -3.08 6.71 9.02
CA LEU A 26 -1.77 7.09 9.54
C LEU A 26 -1.60 6.62 10.99
N ARG A 27 -0.46 5.97 11.27
CA ARG A 27 -0.11 5.51 12.62
C ARG A 27 1.34 5.82 12.90
N ARG A 28 1.62 6.30 14.12
CA ARG A 28 2.99 6.47 14.58
C ARG A 28 3.49 5.18 15.20
N VAL A 29 4.60 4.65 14.68
CA VAL A 29 5.20 3.40 15.14
C VAL A 29 6.63 3.69 15.60
N ARG A 30 7.02 3.12 16.73
CA ARG A 30 8.41 3.17 17.21
C ARG A 30 9.12 1.89 16.82
N LEU A 31 10.18 2.03 16.02
CA LEU A 31 11.04 0.94 15.58
C LEU A 31 11.86 0.37 16.75
N PRO A 32 12.38 -0.87 16.64
CA PRO A 32 13.18 -1.49 17.69
C PRO A 32 14.40 -0.67 18.14
N GLU A 33 15.00 0.08 17.21
CA GLU A 33 16.17 0.93 17.48
C GLU A 33 15.80 2.31 18.08
N GLY A 34 14.50 2.57 18.28
CA GLY A 34 13.99 3.75 18.96
C GLY A 34 13.54 4.89 18.04
N GLU A 35 13.80 4.80 16.74
CA GLU A 35 13.30 5.74 15.73
C GLU A 35 11.78 5.69 15.64
N GLU A 36 11.15 6.83 15.36
CA GLU A 36 9.72 6.93 15.14
C GLU A 36 9.43 7.15 13.66
N ILE A 37 8.51 6.36 13.13
CA ILE A 37 8.05 6.45 11.75
C ILE A 37 6.54 6.67 11.72
N ILE A 38 6.06 7.20 10.59
CA ILE A 38 4.64 7.21 10.24
C ILE A 38 4.40 6.06 9.26
N LEU A 39 3.51 5.15 9.66
CA LEU A 39 3.04 4.06 8.82
C LEU A 39 1.65 4.42 8.30
N ALA A 40 1.48 4.44 6.98
CA ALA A 40 0.20 4.63 6.32
C ALA A 40 -0.34 3.27 5.84
N ASP A 41 -1.49 2.83 6.33
CA ASP A 41 -2.24 1.71 5.72
C ASP A 41 -3.05 2.28 4.56
N THR A 42 -2.61 2.02 3.33
CA THR A 42 -3.26 2.52 2.12
C THR A 42 -4.42 1.62 1.70
N VAL A 43 -5.23 2.11 0.78
CA VAL A 43 -6.31 1.31 0.19
C VAL A 43 -5.71 0.16 -0.62
N GLY A 44 -6.19 -1.06 -0.39
CA GLY A 44 -5.74 -2.24 -1.13
C GLY A 44 -6.07 -2.13 -2.63
N PHE A 45 -5.11 -2.51 -3.48
CA PHE A 45 -5.31 -2.54 -4.92
C PHE A 45 -6.20 -3.72 -5.32
N ILE A 46 -7.30 -3.43 -6.01
CA ILE A 46 -8.17 -4.46 -6.59
C ILE A 46 -7.89 -4.53 -8.09
N SER A 47 -7.79 -5.75 -8.62
CA SER A 47 -7.70 -5.97 -10.06
C SER A 47 -9.00 -5.48 -10.73
N GLN A 48 -8.90 -4.68 -11.80
CA GLN A 48 -10.03 -4.09 -12.52
C GLN A 48 -10.84 -3.07 -11.71
N LEU A 49 -10.16 -2.10 -11.07
CA LEU A 49 -10.85 -0.92 -10.55
C LEU A 49 -11.63 -0.23 -11.69
N PRO A 50 -12.95 -0.01 -11.54
CA PRO A 50 -13.70 0.80 -12.48
C PRO A 50 -13.01 2.15 -12.64
N THR A 51 -12.88 2.65 -13.87
CA THR A 51 -12.15 3.91 -14.17
C THR A 51 -12.61 5.08 -13.30
N GLN A 52 -13.88 5.11 -12.92
CA GLN A 52 -14.47 6.11 -12.01
C GLN A 52 -13.92 6.03 -10.57
N LEU A 53 -13.61 4.82 -10.09
CA LEU A 53 -12.98 4.62 -8.78
C LEU A 53 -11.49 4.91 -8.83
N VAL A 54 -10.84 4.75 -9.97
CA VAL A 54 -9.40 5.04 -10.12
C VAL A 54 -9.08 6.49 -9.73
N GLU A 55 -9.89 7.49 -10.08
CA GLU A 55 -9.63 8.88 -9.66
C GLU A 55 -9.77 9.10 -8.16
N ALA A 56 -10.80 8.53 -7.53
CA ALA A 56 -10.98 8.59 -6.07
C ALA A 56 -9.84 7.88 -5.31
N PHE A 57 -9.32 6.80 -5.90
CA PHE A 57 -8.14 6.09 -5.40
C PHE A 57 -6.85 6.88 -5.61
N LYS A 58 -6.68 7.53 -6.76
CA LYS A 58 -5.48 8.33 -7.04
C LYS A 58 -5.33 9.45 -6.01
N ALA A 59 -6.43 10.09 -5.61
CA ALA A 59 -6.41 11.10 -4.55
C ALA A 59 -5.99 10.53 -3.17
N THR A 60 -6.36 9.29 -2.85
CA THR A 60 -5.95 8.62 -1.59
C THR A 60 -4.56 7.98 -1.67
N LEU A 61 -3.97 7.92 -2.87
CA LEU A 61 -2.64 7.40 -3.14
C LEU A 61 -1.60 8.51 -3.39
N GLU A 62 -1.98 9.80 -3.34
CA GLU A 62 -1.02 10.90 -3.40
C GLU A 62 0.04 10.80 -2.29
N GLU A 63 -0.31 10.28 -1.11
CA GLU A 63 0.65 10.06 -0.02
C GLU A 63 1.76 9.05 -0.39
N VAL A 64 1.52 8.19 -1.39
CA VAL A 64 2.51 7.20 -1.87
C VAL A 64 3.66 7.87 -2.62
N THR A 65 3.44 9.01 -3.30
CA THR A 65 4.53 9.71 -4.00
C THR A 65 5.52 10.33 -3.03
N GLU A 66 5.04 10.76 -1.87
CA GLU A 66 5.84 11.39 -0.83
C GLU A 66 6.52 10.36 0.09
N ALA A 67 5.99 9.14 0.22
CA ALA A 67 6.45 8.14 1.17
C ALA A 67 7.91 7.68 0.94
N ASP A 68 8.79 7.88 1.92
CA ASP A 68 10.22 7.50 1.86
C ASP A 68 10.43 6.03 1.46
N LEU A 69 9.55 5.13 1.93
CA LEU A 69 9.59 3.70 1.70
C LEU A 69 8.19 3.17 1.37
N LEU A 70 8.11 2.26 0.40
CA LEU A 70 6.91 1.54 -0.01
C LEU A 70 7.04 0.07 0.37
N ILE A 71 6.09 -0.45 1.13
CA ILE A 71 5.99 -1.88 1.42
C ILE A 71 4.88 -2.47 0.55
N HIS A 72 5.26 -3.25 -0.45
CA HIS A 72 4.34 -3.87 -1.38
C HIS A 72 4.10 -5.33 -1.01
N VAL A 73 3.03 -5.57 -0.27
CA VAL A 73 2.68 -6.91 0.22
C VAL A 73 2.03 -7.72 -0.90
N LEU A 74 2.64 -8.86 -1.22
CA LEU A 74 2.16 -9.81 -2.22
C LEU A 74 1.56 -11.06 -1.57
N ASP A 75 0.43 -11.54 -2.08
CA ASP A 75 -0.09 -12.85 -1.71
C ASP A 75 0.68 -13.95 -2.47
N ALA A 76 1.66 -14.56 -1.80
CA ALA A 76 2.47 -15.62 -2.37
C ALA A 76 1.69 -16.92 -2.69
N SER A 77 0.48 -17.09 -2.15
CA SER A 77 -0.37 -18.25 -2.44
C SER A 77 -1.19 -18.07 -3.73
N SER A 78 -1.31 -16.84 -4.23
CA SER A 78 -2.06 -16.52 -5.42
C SER A 78 -1.31 -16.95 -6.69
N PRO A 79 -1.92 -17.74 -7.60
CA PRO A 79 -1.32 -18.07 -8.88
C PRO A 79 -1.17 -16.84 -9.80
N ASP A 80 -1.91 -15.77 -9.52
CA ASP A 80 -1.92 -14.52 -10.29
C ASP A 80 -1.01 -13.43 -9.69
N VAL A 81 -0.19 -13.75 -8.67
CA VAL A 81 0.63 -12.78 -7.92
C VAL A 81 1.46 -11.87 -8.83
N MET A 82 2.08 -12.42 -9.88
CA MET A 82 2.91 -11.63 -10.82
C MET A 82 2.08 -10.67 -11.67
N ARG A 83 0.85 -11.05 -12.05
CA ARG A 83 -0.07 -10.18 -12.78
C ARG A 83 -0.56 -9.04 -11.89
N GLN A 84 -0.92 -9.37 -10.64
CA GLN A 84 -1.35 -8.40 -9.65
C GLN A 84 -0.23 -7.39 -9.34
N ARG A 85 0.99 -7.88 -9.14
CA ARG A 85 2.19 -7.06 -8.96
C ARG A 85 2.39 -6.09 -10.12
N ALA A 86 2.34 -6.58 -11.36
CA ALA A 86 2.49 -5.74 -12.54
C ALA A 86 1.39 -4.66 -12.64
N ALA A 87 0.15 -4.99 -12.29
CA ALA A 87 -0.95 -4.03 -12.27
C ALA A 87 -0.73 -2.91 -11.24
N VAL A 88 -0.22 -3.23 -10.04
CA VAL A 88 0.12 -2.21 -9.02
C VAL A 88 1.21 -1.27 -9.55
N PHE A 89 2.29 -1.81 -10.10
CA PHE A 89 3.39 -1.00 -10.65
C PHE A 89 2.92 -0.09 -11.79
N GLN A 90 1.98 -0.55 -12.62
CA GLN A 90 1.38 0.29 -13.65
C GLN A 90 0.65 1.48 -13.04
N VAL A 91 -0.20 1.27 -12.01
CA VAL A 91 -0.94 2.38 -11.38
C VAL A 91 0.00 3.35 -10.67
N LEU A 92 1.04 2.85 -10.00
CA LEU A 92 2.08 3.71 -9.38
C LEU A 92 2.82 4.54 -10.43
N GLY A 93 3.08 3.96 -11.61
CA GLY A 93 3.62 4.71 -12.76
C GLY A 93 2.68 5.80 -13.27
N GLU A 94 1.37 5.52 -13.34
CA GLU A 94 0.36 6.51 -13.70
C GLU A 94 0.20 7.64 -12.67
N LEU A 95 0.60 7.40 -11.41
CA LEU A 95 0.67 8.40 -10.34
C LEU A 95 1.95 9.26 -10.40
N GLY A 96 2.87 8.96 -11.31
CA GLY A 96 4.10 9.73 -11.52
C GLY A 96 5.35 9.16 -10.86
N LEU A 97 5.29 7.98 -10.24
CA LEU A 97 6.50 7.31 -9.78
C LEU A 97 7.30 6.75 -10.96
N THR A 98 8.57 7.13 -11.06
CA THR A 98 9.48 6.62 -12.08
C THR A 98 9.94 5.20 -11.76
N PRO A 99 10.40 4.42 -12.77
CA PRO A 99 10.97 3.09 -12.53
C PRO A 99 12.15 3.08 -11.55
N ALA A 100 12.96 4.15 -11.53
CA ALA A 100 14.07 4.29 -10.58
C ALA A 100 13.55 4.44 -9.15
N GLN A 101 12.59 5.34 -8.92
CA GLN A 101 11.97 5.52 -7.61
C GLN A 101 11.31 4.24 -7.10
N LEU A 102 10.60 3.51 -7.97
CA LEU A 102 9.99 2.23 -7.60
C LEU A 102 11.06 1.19 -7.22
N SER A 103 12.18 1.14 -7.92
CA SER A 103 13.27 0.21 -7.61
C SER A 103 14.01 0.54 -6.32
N GLU A 104 14.12 1.82 -5.95
CA GLU A 104 14.90 2.26 -4.78
C GLU A 104 14.07 2.29 -3.50
N ARG A 105 12.75 2.56 -3.61
CA ARG A 105 11.88 2.78 -2.45
C ARG A 105 10.99 1.59 -2.12
N THR A 106 10.86 0.60 -3.01
CA THR A 106 9.91 -0.52 -2.81
C THR A 106 10.58 -1.75 -2.22
N ILE A 107 9.95 -2.33 -1.20
CA ILE A 107 10.27 -3.65 -0.63
C ILE A 107 9.07 -4.57 -0.87
N GLU A 108 9.34 -5.79 -1.38
CA GLU A 108 8.38 -6.87 -1.62
C GLU A 108 8.71 -8.11 -0.80
#